data_AF-L1IQ08-F1
#
_entry.id   AF-L1IQ08-F1
#
_cell.length_a   1.000
_cell.length_b   1.000
_cell.length_c   1.000
_cell.angle_alpha   90.00
_cell.angle_beta   90.00
_cell.angle_gamma   90.00
#
_symmetry.space_group_name_H-M   'P 1'
#
loop_
_entity.id
_entity.type
_entity.pdbx_description
1 polymer ?
#
loop_
_entity_poly.entity_id
_entity_poly.type
_entity_poly.pdbx_seq_one_letter_code
_entity_poly.pdbx_strand_id
1 'polypeptide(L)'
;MHTEPEEEEAGAATAAEEEEKAVEERAWEDAVGVSDQLRAGTEARRIHEQARQAQRDQRDQSKREEGQNFADEDKHEKLVIDIHSDKDSASMNVFPSPLPSTHPPEDLLFDSIPLSNGFLKLSVSPLSAGCRAILMLMREEGQTADVTEVDIMRGETHTSEFSLLNAKKDVPVLHLVARQADEEDYILTETSAILRFLCEFFPCCLHWYPRDLRQRAKVDEYLEWHGRHVKQSITAIIAAMTCTRDVSLLSSMSTQFMDAIATMDKHWISDASGYLCGPSPCIADLVAIAELETVELLSPDYSKFNKFSR
;
A
#
# COMPACT_ATOMS: atom_id res chain seq x y z
N MET A 1 -7.71 53.48 -36.97
CA MET A 1 -8.43 53.75 -35.71
C MET A 1 -9.83 53.19 -35.84
N HIS A 2 -10.21 52.09 -35.18
CA HIS A 2 -9.42 51.08 -34.45
C HIS A 2 -10.12 49.72 -34.62
N THR A 3 -9.38 48.62 -34.53
CA THR A 3 -9.89 47.24 -34.61
C THR A 3 -9.08 46.32 -33.68
N GLU A 4 -8.97 46.72 -32.41
CA GLU A 4 -8.30 45.96 -31.34
C GLU A 4 -9.18 46.07 -30.08
N PRO A 5 -9.96 45.02 -29.78
CA PRO A 5 -10.39 44.75 -28.41
C PRO A 5 -10.16 43.29 -27.96
N GLU A 6 -10.06 42.34 -28.89
CA GLU A 6 -10.06 40.90 -28.59
C GLU A 6 -8.74 40.41 -27.96
N GLU A 7 -7.60 41.05 -28.27
CA GLU A 7 -6.31 40.71 -27.64
C GLU A 7 -6.22 41.19 -26.18
N GLU A 8 -6.88 42.31 -25.83
CA GLU A 8 -6.86 42.87 -24.47
C GLU A 8 -7.74 42.04 -23.51
N GLU A 9 -8.88 41.55 -24.00
CA GLU A 9 -9.77 40.66 -23.22
C GLU A 9 -9.15 39.27 -23.00
N ALA A 10 -8.45 38.71 -24.00
CA ALA A 10 -7.69 37.46 -23.85
C ALA A 10 -6.49 37.61 -22.90
N GLY A 11 -5.80 38.76 -22.93
CA GLY A 11 -4.73 39.10 -21.98
C GLY A 11 -5.24 39.23 -20.55
N ALA A 12 -6.42 39.80 -20.34
CA ALA A 12 -7.04 39.92 -19.02
C ALA A 12 -7.47 38.55 -18.45
N ALA A 13 -8.07 37.69 -19.28
CA ALA A 13 -8.47 36.34 -18.87
C ALA A 13 -7.27 35.47 -18.46
N THR A 14 -6.18 35.51 -19.25
CA THR A 14 -4.95 34.75 -18.94
C THR A 14 -4.24 35.26 -17.69
N ALA A 15 -4.20 36.58 -17.46
CA ALA A 15 -3.65 37.15 -16.23
C ALA A 15 -4.45 36.75 -14.98
N ALA A 16 -5.79 36.70 -15.07
CA ALA A 16 -6.65 36.23 -13.97
C ALA A 16 -6.42 34.74 -13.65
N GLU A 17 -6.29 33.90 -14.69
CA GLU A 17 -5.92 32.49 -14.55
C GLU A 17 -4.53 32.26 -13.94
N GLU A 18 -3.56 33.15 -14.17
CA GLU A 18 -2.24 33.10 -13.55
C GLU A 18 -2.25 33.58 -12.09
N GLU A 19 -3.05 34.60 -11.77
CA GLU A 19 -3.23 35.06 -10.39
C GLU A 19 -3.99 34.03 -9.53
N GLU A 20 -5.01 33.37 -10.08
CA GLU A 20 -5.73 32.28 -9.41
C GLU A 20 -4.79 31.10 -9.09
N LYS A 21 -4.01 30.63 -10.08
CA LYS A 21 -2.99 29.59 -9.86
C LYS A 21 -1.90 30.00 -8.86
N ALA A 22 -1.52 31.28 -8.83
CA ALA A 22 -0.58 31.80 -7.85
C ALA A 22 -1.18 31.89 -6.43
N VAL A 23 -2.50 32.09 -6.30
CA VAL A 23 -3.22 31.99 -5.03
C VAL A 23 -3.36 30.54 -4.58
N GLU A 24 -3.67 29.60 -5.50
CA GLU A 24 -3.71 28.16 -5.20
C GLU A 24 -2.34 27.61 -4.80
N GLU A 25 -1.25 27.94 -5.51
CA GLU A 25 0.07 27.41 -5.17
C GLU A 25 0.60 28.03 -3.87
N ARG A 26 0.28 29.31 -3.55
CA ARG A 26 0.51 29.87 -2.20
C ARG A 26 -0.32 29.20 -1.13
N ALA A 27 -1.63 28.98 -1.36
CA ALA A 27 -2.49 28.30 -0.39
C ALA A 27 -2.05 26.84 -0.15
N TRP A 28 -1.47 26.20 -1.16
CA TRP A 28 -0.82 24.89 -1.05
C TRP A 28 0.49 24.96 -0.24
N GLU A 29 1.37 25.91 -0.54
CA GLU A 29 2.62 26.13 0.21
C GLU A 29 2.34 26.49 1.68
N ASP A 30 1.33 27.32 1.94
CA ASP A 30 0.84 27.66 3.27
C ASP A 30 0.17 26.47 3.95
N ALA A 31 -0.57 25.60 3.25
CA ALA A 31 -1.16 24.39 3.83
C ALA A 31 -0.08 23.37 4.26
N VAL A 32 0.91 23.13 3.39
CA VAL A 32 2.10 22.34 3.70
C VAL A 32 2.93 23.02 4.80
N GLY A 33 2.89 24.35 4.89
CA GLY A 33 3.53 25.13 5.95
C GLY A 33 2.81 25.08 7.30
N VAL A 34 1.48 25.13 7.31
CA VAL A 34 0.61 25.06 8.49
C VAL A 34 0.55 23.66 9.08
N SER A 35 0.91 22.64 8.29
CA SER A 35 1.33 21.34 8.82
C SER A 35 2.72 21.40 9.49
N ASP A 36 2.95 22.41 10.33
CA ASP A 36 4.15 22.58 11.19
C ASP A 36 4.36 21.39 12.15
N GLN A 37 3.33 20.56 12.34
CA GLN A 37 3.39 19.28 13.05
C GLN A 37 4.09 18.16 12.25
N LEU A 38 4.40 18.37 10.96
CA LEU A 38 4.91 17.41 9.97
C LEU A 38 5.94 18.07 9.03
N ARG A 39 6.94 18.78 9.59
CA ARG A 39 7.73 19.77 8.81
C ARG A 39 9.26 19.73 8.93
N ALA A 40 9.87 18.86 9.74
CA ALA A 40 11.33 18.89 9.92
C ALA A 40 12.14 18.25 8.75
N GLY A 41 11.47 17.74 7.71
CA GLY A 41 12.09 17.05 6.58
C GLY A 41 12.37 17.91 5.34
N THR A 42 13.65 18.06 4.96
CA THR A 42 14.01 18.50 3.59
C THR A 42 13.72 17.43 2.54
N GLU A 43 13.57 16.17 2.96
CA GLU A 43 13.42 15.01 2.08
C GLU A 43 12.02 14.89 1.47
N ALA A 44 10.95 15.28 2.19
CA ALA A 44 9.61 15.36 1.64
C ALA A 44 9.53 16.25 0.38
N ARG A 45 10.26 17.37 0.36
CA ARG A 45 10.35 18.23 -0.83
C ARG A 45 11.05 17.51 -1.98
N ARG A 46 12.16 16.81 -1.71
CA ARG A 46 12.88 16.01 -2.72
C ARG A 46 12.00 14.91 -3.32
N ILE A 47 11.19 14.23 -2.51
CA ILE A 47 10.26 13.19 -2.98
C ILE A 47 9.06 13.80 -3.72
N HIS A 48 8.50 14.92 -3.25
CA HIS A 48 7.44 15.64 -3.98
C HIS A 48 7.94 16.13 -5.35
N GLU A 49 9.16 16.65 -5.45
CA GLU A 49 9.79 17.03 -6.71
C GLU A 49 10.02 15.81 -7.63
N GLN A 50 10.49 14.69 -7.10
CA GLN A 50 10.65 13.45 -7.87
C GLN A 50 9.30 12.88 -8.36
N ALA A 51 8.25 12.92 -7.55
CA ALA A 51 6.90 12.52 -7.95
C ALA A 51 6.33 13.48 -9.03
N ARG A 52 6.49 14.80 -8.85
CA ARG A 52 6.09 15.84 -9.81
C ARG A 52 6.85 15.70 -11.14
N GLN A 53 8.10 15.23 -11.11
CA GLN A 53 8.88 14.92 -12.31
C GLN A 53 8.41 13.62 -12.98
N ALA A 54 8.26 12.52 -12.24
CA ALA A 54 7.76 11.25 -12.78
C ALA A 54 6.38 11.38 -13.43
N GLN A 55 5.46 12.14 -12.83
CA GLN A 55 4.15 12.45 -13.42
C GLN A 55 4.24 13.27 -14.71
N ARG A 56 5.22 14.19 -14.82
CA ARG A 56 5.48 14.95 -16.07
C ARG A 56 6.01 14.03 -17.15
N ASP A 57 7.00 13.20 -16.82
CA ASP A 57 7.62 12.26 -17.76
C ASP A 57 6.59 11.22 -18.25
N GLN A 58 5.74 10.71 -17.37
CA GLN A 58 4.62 9.82 -17.73
C GLN A 58 3.60 10.52 -18.64
N ARG A 59 3.22 11.78 -18.34
CA ARG A 59 2.29 12.56 -19.17
C ARG A 59 2.87 12.85 -20.57
N ASP A 60 4.16 13.12 -20.66
CA ASP A 60 4.83 13.41 -21.93
C ASP A 60 5.24 12.14 -22.69
N GLN A 61 5.37 10.98 -22.03
CA GLN A 61 5.42 9.67 -22.66
C GLN A 61 4.06 9.28 -23.25
N SER A 62 2.97 9.41 -22.48
CA SER A 62 1.61 9.10 -22.93
C SER A 62 1.24 9.88 -24.21
N LYS A 63 1.56 11.17 -24.29
CA LYS A 63 1.36 11.98 -25.52
C LYS A 63 2.17 11.50 -26.72
N ARG A 64 3.38 10.95 -26.50
CA ARG A 64 4.22 10.40 -27.58
C ARG A 64 3.64 9.10 -28.09
N GLU A 65 3.18 8.24 -27.19
CA GLU A 65 2.54 6.96 -27.51
C GLU A 65 1.19 7.17 -28.22
N GLU A 66 0.35 8.12 -27.75
CA GLU A 66 -0.85 8.57 -28.48
C GLU A 66 -0.51 9.09 -29.89
N GLY A 67 0.51 9.95 -30.00
CA GLY A 67 0.98 10.49 -31.29
C GLY A 67 1.63 9.46 -32.22
N GLN A 68 2.09 8.32 -31.70
CA GLN A 68 2.61 7.21 -32.48
C GLN A 68 1.50 6.23 -32.90
N ASN A 69 0.54 5.94 -32.02
CA ASN A 69 -0.64 5.14 -32.35
C ASN A 69 -1.44 5.77 -33.49
N PHE A 70 -1.65 7.09 -33.45
CA PHE A 70 -2.30 7.85 -34.55
C PHE A 70 -1.55 7.74 -35.90
N ALA A 71 -0.27 7.34 -35.89
CA ALA A 71 0.54 7.15 -37.08
C ALA A 71 0.63 5.68 -37.54
N ASP A 72 0.17 4.70 -36.76
CA ASP A 72 0.14 3.28 -37.09
C ASP A 72 -1.28 2.71 -37.29
N GLU A 73 -2.33 3.30 -36.70
CA GLU A 73 -3.73 2.96 -37.04
C GLU A 73 -4.02 3.16 -38.54
N ASP A 74 -3.51 4.25 -39.13
CA ASP A 74 -3.60 4.58 -40.57
C ASP A 74 -2.89 3.57 -41.50
N LYS A 75 -2.21 2.56 -40.92
CA LYS A 75 -1.57 1.45 -41.66
C LYS A 75 -2.31 0.11 -41.51
N HIS A 76 -3.22 -0.04 -40.54
CA HIS A 76 -3.72 -1.36 -40.11
C HIS A 76 -5.11 -1.74 -40.62
N GLU A 77 -5.80 -0.90 -41.39
CA GLU A 77 -7.00 -1.30 -42.16
C GLU A 77 -6.67 -2.24 -43.35
N LYS A 78 -6.33 -3.50 -43.04
CA LYS A 78 -6.48 -4.65 -43.96
C LYS A 78 -6.44 -6.00 -43.24
N LEU A 79 -7.35 -6.87 -43.69
CA LEU A 79 -7.41 -8.32 -43.48
C LEU A 79 -7.98 -8.82 -42.13
N VAL A 80 -9.29 -9.08 -42.14
CA VAL A 80 -9.99 -10.04 -41.24
C VAL A 80 -10.86 -10.94 -42.11
N ILE A 81 -10.93 -12.25 -41.80
CA ILE A 81 -11.80 -13.25 -42.43
C ILE A 81 -12.32 -14.20 -41.35
N ASP A 82 -13.61 -14.56 -41.40
CA ASP A 82 -14.32 -15.43 -40.45
C ASP A 82 -13.93 -16.92 -40.48
N ILE A 83 -14.34 -17.65 -39.42
CA ILE A 83 -14.93 -19.01 -39.47
C ILE A 83 -15.73 -19.30 -38.16
N HIS A 84 -16.64 -20.27 -38.15
CA HIS A 84 -17.78 -20.39 -37.22
C HIS A 84 -17.75 -21.58 -36.21
N SER A 85 -18.49 -21.40 -35.10
CA SER A 85 -19.27 -22.37 -34.25
C SER A 85 -18.54 -23.55 -33.55
N ASP A 86 -19.12 -24.31 -32.58
CA ASP A 86 -20.51 -24.46 -32.11
C ASP A 86 -20.66 -24.78 -30.58
N LYS A 87 -21.84 -25.22 -30.11
CA LYS A 87 -22.30 -25.33 -28.69
C LYS A 87 -22.25 -26.76 -28.07
N ASP A 88 -22.42 -26.86 -26.73
CA ASP A 88 -23.54 -27.61 -26.06
C ASP A 88 -23.53 -27.57 -24.51
N SER A 89 -24.55 -28.14 -23.82
CA SER A 89 -24.81 -28.09 -22.33
C SER A 89 -25.88 -29.14 -21.89
N ALA A 90 -26.39 -29.34 -20.64
CA ALA A 90 -26.34 -28.66 -19.32
C ALA A 90 -26.84 -29.58 -18.14
N SER A 91 -26.74 -29.11 -16.87
CA SER A 91 -27.54 -29.52 -15.65
C SER A 91 -27.22 -30.91 -14.98
N MET A 92 -27.55 -31.27 -13.72
CA MET A 92 -28.30 -30.65 -12.59
C MET A 92 -28.09 -31.36 -11.19
N ASN A 93 -28.34 -30.64 -10.06
CA ASN A 93 -28.94 -31.07 -8.74
C ASN A 93 -28.22 -31.81 -7.54
N VAL A 94 -28.15 -31.08 -6.39
CA VAL A 94 -28.70 -31.38 -5.01
C VAL A 94 -27.89 -32.11 -3.87
N PHE A 95 -28.08 -31.56 -2.64
CA PHE A 95 -27.58 -31.79 -1.24
C PHE A 95 -28.09 -33.07 -0.49
N PRO A 96 -27.76 -33.40 0.80
CA PRO A 96 -27.05 -32.65 1.87
C PRO A 96 -25.94 -33.39 2.71
N SER A 97 -25.41 -32.71 3.74
CA SER A 97 -24.25 -33.07 4.62
C SER A 97 -24.50 -34.11 5.74
N PRO A 98 -23.42 -34.52 6.46
CA PRO A 98 -23.31 -34.14 7.88
C PRO A 98 -21.93 -33.57 8.30
N LEU A 99 -21.86 -32.97 9.50
CA LEU A 99 -20.65 -32.38 10.12
C LEU A 99 -19.76 -33.44 10.84
N PRO A 100 -18.42 -33.36 10.71
CA PRO A 100 -17.46 -33.98 11.64
C PRO A 100 -16.96 -33.00 12.73
N SER A 101 -16.24 -33.52 13.72
CA SER A 101 -15.87 -32.85 14.98
C SER A 101 -14.53 -32.10 14.97
N THR A 102 -14.36 -31.23 15.96
CA THR A 102 -13.19 -30.35 16.16
C THR A 102 -11.89 -31.08 16.52
N HIS A 103 -11.02 -31.30 15.54
CA HIS A 103 -9.56 -31.29 15.70
C HIS A 103 -8.93 -30.73 14.40
N PRO A 104 -7.84 -29.94 14.46
CA PRO A 104 -7.09 -29.61 13.26
C PRO A 104 -6.42 -30.89 12.70
N PRO A 105 -6.28 -31.04 11.38
CA PRO A 105 -5.60 -32.20 10.79
C PRO A 105 -4.11 -32.21 11.17
N GLU A 106 -3.57 -33.40 11.44
CA GLU A 106 -2.16 -33.59 11.82
C GLU A 106 -1.18 -33.42 10.63
N ASP A 107 -1.72 -33.27 9.41
CA ASP A 107 -0.98 -33.07 8.16
C ASP A 107 -0.27 -31.70 8.04
N LEU A 108 -0.44 -30.81 9.03
CA LEU A 108 0.23 -29.50 9.12
C LEU A 108 1.60 -29.56 9.83
N LEU A 109 2.20 -30.75 9.96
CA LEU A 109 3.57 -30.92 10.46
C LEU A 109 4.60 -30.61 9.37
N PHE A 110 4.94 -29.33 9.22
CA PHE A 110 5.92 -28.79 8.26
C PHE A 110 7.40 -29.15 8.57
N ASP A 111 7.67 -30.34 9.11
CA ASP A 111 8.98 -30.83 9.58
C ASP A 111 9.97 -31.21 8.44
N SER A 112 10.05 -30.39 7.38
CA SER A 112 11.25 -30.23 6.53
C SER A 112 11.02 -29.20 5.40
N ILE A 113 11.14 -27.91 5.71
CA ILE A 113 11.21 -26.85 4.69
C ILE A 113 12.65 -26.32 4.60
N PRO A 114 13.43 -26.67 3.56
CA PRO A 114 14.63 -25.93 3.19
C PRO A 114 14.27 -24.55 2.66
N LEU A 115 15.11 -23.56 2.98
CA LEU A 115 15.00 -22.19 2.50
C LEU A 115 15.15 -22.10 0.96
N SER A 116 14.56 -21.04 0.39
CA SER A 116 14.72 -20.54 -0.99
C SER A 116 14.44 -21.50 -2.17
N ASN A 117 13.40 -22.35 -2.11
CA ASN A 117 13.03 -23.26 -3.20
C ASN A 117 11.93 -22.75 -4.17
N GLY A 118 11.69 -21.44 -4.27
CA GLY A 118 10.71 -20.83 -5.20
C GLY A 118 9.22 -21.10 -4.89
N PHE A 119 8.95 -21.89 -3.86
CA PHE A 119 7.60 -22.23 -3.38
C PHE A 119 6.84 -21.02 -2.81
N LEU A 120 7.50 -20.24 -1.94
CA LEU A 120 6.91 -19.06 -1.31
C LEU A 120 7.41 -17.81 -2.04
N LYS A 121 6.46 -17.13 -2.69
CA LYS A 121 6.67 -15.89 -3.44
C LYS A 121 6.04 -14.70 -2.72
N LEU A 122 6.71 -13.56 -2.79
CA LEU A 122 6.23 -12.28 -2.27
C LEU A 122 6.31 -11.22 -3.38
N SER A 123 5.16 -10.72 -3.82
CA SER A 123 5.09 -9.55 -4.71
C SER A 123 4.93 -8.29 -3.86
N VAL A 124 5.92 -7.42 -3.90
CA VAL A 124 6.14 -6.33 -2.93
C VAL A 124 6.61 -5.04 -3.60
N SER A 125 6.44 -3.90 -2.92
CA SER A 125 7.06 -2.64 -3.33
C SER A 125 7.71 -1.95 -2.13
N PRO A 126 8.96 -1.46 -2.21
CA PRO A 126 9.65 -0.84 -1.06
C PRO A 126 8.95 0.42 -0.55
N LEU A 127 8.14 1.07 -1.38
CA LEU A 127 7.32 2.22 -1.00
C LEU A 127 6.16 1.85 -0.06
N SER A 128 5.61 0.63 -0.16
CA SER A 128 4.50 0.16 0.68
C SER A 128 4.99 -0.24 2.08
N ALA A 129 4.49 0.44 3.11
CA ALA A 129 4.75 0.12 4.51
C ALA A 129 4.43 -1.34 4.86
N GLY A 130 3.33 -1.88 4.32
CA GLY A 130 2.93 -3.26 4.57
C GLY A 130 3.90 -4.28 3.95
N CYS A 131 4.50 -3.95 2.81
CA CYS A 131 5.59 -4.73 2.23
C CYS A 131 6.84 -4.68 3.11
N ARG A 132 7.23 -3.49 3.60
CA ARG A 132 8.39 -3.34 4.51
C ARG A 132 8.20 -4.15 5.79
N ALA A 133 7.02 -4.12 6.43
CA ALA A 133 6.74 -4.90 7.64
C ALA A 133 6.91 -6.43 7.44
N ILE A 134 6.48 -6.96 6.28
CA ILE A 134 6.69 -8.38 5.92
C ILE A 134 8.17 -8.69 5.69
N LEU A 135 8.88 -7.82 4.95
CA LEU A 135 10.30 -8.00 4.67
C LEU A 135 11.16 -7.89 5.95
N MET A 136 10.73 -7.09 6.94
CA MET A 136 11.33 -7.05 8.27
C MET A 136 11.14 -8.38 9.01
N LEU A 137 9.91 -8.93 9.10
CA LEU A 137 9.66 -10.23 9.72
C LEU A 137 10.54 -11.34 9.10
N MET A 138 10.56 -11.41 7.77
CA MET A 138 11.36 -12.40 7.04
C MET A 138 12.86 -12.23 7.33
N ARG A 139 13.35 -10.99 7.44
CA ARG A 139 14.76 -10.67 7.68
C ARG A 139 15.22 -11.01 9.10
N GLU A 140 14.47 -10.60 10.13
CA GLU A 140 14.84 -10.85 11.53
C GLU A 140 14.88 -12.36 11.83
N GLU A 141 13.94 -13.11 11.26
CA GLU A 141 13.83 -14.56 11.43
C GLU A 141 14.70 -15.38 10.45
N GLY A 142 15.52 -14.72 9.62
CA GLY A 142 16.41 -15.35 8.64
C GLY A 142 15.70 -16.15 7.54
N GLN A 143 14.42 -15.87 7.30
CA GLN A 143 13.59 -16.57 6.32
C GLN A 143 13.73 -15.96 4.92
N THR A 144 13.61 -16.80 3.90
CA THR A 144 13.77 -16.41 2.49
C THR A 144 12.49 -16.64 1.69
N ALA A 145 12.13 -15.66 0.87
CA ALA A 145 11.14 -15.81 -0.20
C ALA A 145 11.80 -15.67 -1.57
N ASP A 146 11.10 -16.10 -2.62
CA ASP A 146 11.29 -15.57 -3.96
C ASP A 146 10.57 -14.20 -4.03
N VAL A 147 11.30 -13.11 -4.27
CA VAL A 147 10.79 -11.74 -4.07
C VAL A 147 10.71 -11.00 -5.39
N THR A 148 9.49 -10.70 -5.82
CA THR A 148 9.19 -9.88 -6.99
C THR A 148 8.97 -8.44 -6.54
N GLU A 149 9.85 -7.53 -6.93
CA GLU A 149 9.59 -6.09 -6.77
C GLU A 149 8.57 -5.62 -7.82
N VAL A 150 7.64 -4.76 -7.40
CA VAL A 150 6.54 -4.23 -8.21
C VAL A 150 6.57 -2.71 -8.17
N ASP A 151 6.65 -2.07 -9.33
CA ASP A 151 6.65 -0.62 -9.45
C ASP A 151 5.22 -0.08 -9.44
N ILE A 152 4.76 0.28 -8.23
CA ILE A 152 3.46 0.91 -8.01
C ILE A 152 3.36 2.32 -8.61
N MET A 153 4.48 3.01 -8.83
CA MET A 153 4.50 4.36 -9.43
C MET A 153 4.32 4.31 -10.94
N ARG A 154 4.79 3.23 -11.58
CA ARG A 154 4.53 2.91 -12.99
C ARG A 154 3.23 2.14 -13.21
N GLY A 155 2.51 1.82 -12.13
CA GLY A 155 1.19 1.20 -12.17
C GLY A 155 1.21 -0.30 -12.48
N GLU A 156 2.30 -1.01 -12.21
CA GLU A 156 2.43 -2.44 -12.54
C GLU A 156 1.35 -3.32 -11.88
N THR A 157 0.82 -2.90 -10.73
CA THR A 157 -0.32 -3.57 -10.08
C THR A 157 -1.63 -3.50 -10.88
N HIS A 158 -1.74 -2.58 -11.84
CA HIS A 158 -2.93 -2.43 -12.68
C HIS A 158 -2.94 -3.36 -13.90
N THR A 159 -1.82 -4.02 -14.21
CA THR A 159 -1.68 -4.99 -15.31
C THR A 159 -2.71 -6.13 -15.23
N SER A 160 -3.03 -6.74 -16.37
CA SER A 160 -3.89 -7.94 -16.47
C SER A 160 -3.39 -9.06 -15.55
N GLU A 161 -2.10 -9.31 -15.60
CA GLU A 161 -1.35 -10.35 -14.91
C GLU A 161 -1.43 -10.16 -13.40
N PHE A 162 -1.13 -8.96 -12.90
CA PHE A 162 -1.22 -8.67 -11.47
C PHE A 162 -2.68 -8.64 -10.96
N SER A 163 -3.63 -8.25 -11.81
CA SER A 163 -5.07 -8.26 -11.47
C SER A 163 -5.62 -9.65 -11.22
N LEU A 164 -5.01 -10.70 -11.79
CA LEU A 164 -5.35 -12.10 -11.52
C LEU A 164 -4.81 -12.55 -10.15
N LEU A 165 -3.66 -12.02 -9.72
CA LEU A 165 -3.10 -12.28 -8.39
C LEU A 165 -3.85 -11.53 -7.29
N ASN A 166 -4.18 -10.25 -7.52
CA ASN A 166 -4.93 -9.43 -6.59
C ASN A 166 -5.95 -8.53 -7.30
N ALA A 167 -7.23 -8.87 -7.16
CA ALA A 167 -8.34 -8.07 -7.68
C ALA A 167 -8.43 -6.64 -7.10
N LYS A 168 -7.73 -6.34 -6.00
CA LYS A 168 -7.57 -4.97 -5.46
C LYS A 168 -6.51 -4.13 -6.20
N LYS A 169 -5.65 -4.74 -7.03
CA LYS A 169 -4.52 -4.08 -7.72
C LYS A 169 -3.54 -3.41 -6.75
N ASP A 170 -3.21 -4.09 -5.65
CA ASP A 170 -2.38 -3.56 -4.55
C ASP A 170 -1.34 -4.59 -4.03
N VAL A 171 -0.33 -4.12 -3.29
CA VAL A 171 0.76 -4.89 -2.68
C VAL A 171 0.77 -4.70 -1.15
N PRO A 172 1.08 -5.73 -0.34
CA PRO A 172 1.72 -7.01 -0.68
C PRO A 172 0.77 -8.10 -1.20
N VAL A 173 1.34 -9.07 -1.92
CA VAL A 173 0.72 -10.37 -2.22
C VAL A 173 1.70 -11.49 -1.82
N LEU A 174 1.21 -12.47 -1.06
CA LEU A 174 1.89 -13.74 -0.82
C LEU A 174 1.29 -14.80 -1.75
N HIS A 175 2.15 -15.59 -2.39
CA HIS A 175 1.76 -16.67 -3.30
C HIS A 175 2.56 -17.92 -2.96
N LEU A 176 1.87 -18.99 -2.58
CA LEU A 176 2.45 -20.33 -2.46
C LEU A 176 2.13 -21.12 -3.72
N VAL A 177 3.17 -21.54 -4.42
CA VAL A 177 3.06 -22.37 -5.62
C VAL A 177 2.81 -23.83 -5.21
N ALA A 178 1.83 -24.49 -5.80
CA ALA A 178 1.55 -25.91 -5.60
C ALA A 178 2.82 -26.77 -5.78
N ARG A 179 3.05 -27.74 -4.88
CA ARG A 179 4.15 -28.71 -4.97
C ARG A 179 3.72 -30.01 -5.64
N GLN A 180 2.43 -30.32 -5.59
CA GLN A 180 1.82 -31.53 -6.14
C GLN A 180 0.83 -31.16 -7.25
N ALA A 181 0.58 -32.07 -8.21
CA ALA A 181 -0.23 -31.77 -9.40
C ALA A 181 -1.74 -31.74 -9.14
N ASP A 182 -2.15 -32.05 -7.91
CA ASP A 182 -3.49 -32.05 -7.35
C ASP A 182 -3.68 -30.98 -6.26
N GLU A 183 -2.65 -30.17 -5.97
CA GLU A 183 -2.73 -28.96 -5.16
C GLU A 183 -3.06 -27.74 -6.04
N GLU A 184 -3.79 -26.77 -5.49
CA GLU A 184 -3.97 -25.44 -6.09
C GLU A 184 -3.01 -24.41 -5.47
N ASP A 185 -2.57 -23.43 -6.26
CA ASP A 185 -1.77 -22.31 -5.78
C ASP A 185 -2.54 -21.49 -4.74
N TYR A 186 -1.94 -21.25 -3.57
CA TYR A 186 -2.56 -20.46 -2.50
C TYR A 186 -2.08 -19.00 -2.56
N ILE A 187 -3.01 -18.08 -2.83
CA ILE A 187 -2.74 -16.64 -2.86
C ILE A 187 -3.39 -15.98 -1.64
N LEU A 188 -2.61 -15.16 -0.92
CA LEU A 188 -3.04 -14.39 0.23
C LEU A 188 -2.66 -12.92 0.06
N THR A 189 -3.62 -12.04 0.28
CA THR A 189 -3.47 -10.58 0.29
C THR A 189 -3.73 -10.03 1.70
N GLU A 190 -3.68 -8.71 1.87
CA GLU A 190 -3.76 -7.98 3.15
C GLU A 190 -2.56 -8.21 4.08
N THR A 191 -1.91 -7.11 4.47
CA THR A 191 -0.65 -7.13 5.24
C THR A 191 -0.78 -7.88 6.57
N SER A 192 -1.85 -7.62 7.33
CA SER A 192 -2.08 -8.25 8.62
C SER A 192 -2.37 -9.74 8.49
N ALA A 193 -3.06 -10.17 7.43
CA ALA A 193 -3.32 -11.58 7.16
C ALA A 193 -2.03 -12.33 6.76
N ILE A 194 -1.20 -11.74 5.89
CA ILE A 194 0.09 -12.31 5.50
C ILE A 194 1.04 -12.41 6.70
N LEU A 195 1.14 -11.38 7.55
CA LEU A 195 1.97 -11.44 8.76
C LEU A 195 1.50 -12.52 9.75
N ARG A 196 0.18 -12.62 10.00
CA ARG A 196 -0.42 -13.69 10.82
C ARG A 196 -0.09 -15.08 10.23
N PHE A 197 -0.22 -15.24 8.92
CA PHE A 197 0.08 -16.48 8.21
C PHE A 197 1.55 -16.88 8.36
N LEU A 198 2.48 -15.96 8.05
CA LEU A 198 3.93 -16.20 8.16
C LEU A 198 4.36 -16.56 9.60
N CYS A 199 3.66 -16.04 10.62
CA CYS A 199 3.95 -16.37 12.01
C CYS A 199 3.52 -17.79 12.44
N GLU A 200 2.50 -18.37 11.82
CA GLU A 200 2.12 -19.77 12.04
C GLU A 200 2.86 -20.73 11.09
N PHE A 201 3.19 -20.27 9.87
CA PHE A 201 3.88 -21.05 8.84
C PHE A 201 5.35 -21.32 9.19
N PHE A 202 6.04 -20.37 9.83
CA PHE A 202 7.43 -20.50 10.26
C PHE A 202 7.52 -20.62 11.79
N PRO A 203 7.95 -21.77 12.36
CA PRO A 203 7.98 -21.98 13.81
C PRO A 203 8.85 -21.02 14.62
N CYS A 204 9.85 -20.36 14.01
CA CYS A 204 10.65 -19.32 14.66
C CYS A 204 9.84 -18.03 14.88
N CYS A 205 9.03 -17.64 13.89
CA CYS A 205 8.17 -16.47 13.90
C CYS A 205 7.05 -16.51 14.96
N LEU A 206 6.77 -17.67 15.59
CA LEU A 206 5.67 -17.86 16.56
C LEU A 206 5.69 -16.90 17.77
N HIS A 207 6.84 -16.30 18.07
CA HIS A 207 6.95 -15.30 19.14
C HIS A 207 6.41 -13.91 18.73
N TRP A 208 6.47 -13.57 17.43
CA TRP A 208 5.92 -12.32 16.88
C TRP A 208 4.38 -12.30 16.85
N TYR A 209 3.71 -13.46 16.94
CA TYR A 209 2.25 -13.56 17.02
C TYR A 209 1.83 -14.55 18.12
N PRO A 210 1.84 -14.12 19.40
CA PRO A 210 1.66 -15.00 20.56
C PRO A 210 0.41 -15.89 20.50
N ARG A 211 0.51 -17.12 21.01
CA ARG A 211 -0.60 -18.11 21.04
C ARG A 211 -1.50 -18.03 22.28
N ASP A 212 -1.19 -17.18 23.26
CA ASP A 212 -2.16 -16.86 24.31
C ASP A 212 -3.35 -16.09 23.72
N LEU A 213 -4.58 -16.50 24.04
CA LEU A 213 -5.79 -15.93 23.47
C LEU A 213 -5.95 -14.43 23.76
N ARG A 214 -5.51 -13.94 24.92
CA ARG A 214 -5.67 -12.53 25.31
C ARG A 214 -4.59 -11.66 24.68
N GLN A 215 -3.34 -12.14 24.66
CA GLN A 215 -2.25 -11.42 24.01
C GLN A 215 -2.46 -11.39 22.49
N ARG A 216 -2.87 -12.50 21.88
CA ARG A 216 -3.28 -12.56 20.46
C ARG A 216 -4.39 -11.56 20.14
N ALA A 217 -5.49 -11.62 20.89
CA ALA A 217 -6.61 -10.70 20.70
C ALA A 217 -6.19 -9.22 20.86
N LYS A 218 -5.17 -8.90 21.68
CA LYS A 218 -4.66 -7.53 21.81
C LYS A 218 -3.80 -7.09 20.61
N VAL A 219 -3.00 -7.99 20.05
CA VAL A 219 -2.28 -7.76 18.79
C VAL A 219 -3.28 -7.57 17.64
N ASP A 220 -4.31 -8.40 17.57
CA ASP A 220 -5.38 -8.26 16.56
C ASP A 220 -6.16 -6.95 16.73
N GLU A 221 -6.55 -6.59 17.95
CA GLU A 221 -7.20 -5.31 18.26
C GLU A 221 -6.34 -4.12 17.79
N TYR A 222 -5.01 -4.20 17.95
CA TYR A 222 -4.10 -3.17 17.43
C TYR A 222 -4.05 -3.15 15.90
N LEU A 223 -3.88 -4.29 15.23
CA LEU A 223 -3.77 -4.34 13.76
C LEU A 223 -5.03 -3.76 13.10
N GLU A 224 -6.21 -4.17 13.58
CA GLU A 224 -7.48 -3.66 13.08
C GLU A 224 -7.78 -2.22 13.55
N TRP A 225 -7.10 -1.71 14.58
CA TRP A 225 -7.14 -0.28 14.95
C TRP A 225 -6.20 0.55 14.07
N HIS A 226 -4.94 0.14 13.92
CA HIS A 226 -3.90 0.81 13.13
C HIS A 226 -4.35 1.06 11.69
N GLY A 227 -4.93 0.05 11.04
CA GLY A 227 -5.45 0.15 9.67
C GLY A 227 -6.44 1.31 9.47
N ARG A 228 -7.31 1.55 10.46
CA ARG A 228 -8.40 2.54 10.41
C ARG A 228 -8.05 3.93 10.95
N HIS A 229 -6.87 4.12 11.53
CA HIS A 229 -6.48 5.40 12.13
C HIS A 229 -5.14 5.87 11.58
N VAL A 230 -4.06 5.14 11.86
CA VAL A 230 -2.70 5.49 11.46
C VAL A 230 -2.55 5.35 9.94
N LYS A 231 -2.74 4.14 9.40
CA LYS A 231 -2.57 3.84 7.98
C LYS A 231 -3.52 4.66 7.09
N GLN A 232 -4.80 4.73 7.46
CA GLN A 232 -5.79 5.49 6.71
C GLN A 232 -5.44 6.99 6.63
N SER A 233 -5.03 7.60 7.74
CA SER A 233 -4.61 9.01 7.74
C SER A 233 -3.34 9.22 6.91
N ILE A 234 -2.32 8.37 7.06
CA ILE A 234 -1.07 8.44 6.30
C ILE A 234 -1.33 8.32 4.78
N THR A 235 -2.16 7.36 4.38
CA THR A 235 -2.47 7.12 2.95
C THR A 235 -3.21 8.33 2.35
N ALA A 236 -4.14 8.94 3.10
CA ALA A 236 -4.85 10.14 2.68
C ALA A 236 -3.97 11.41 2.67
N ILE A 237 -3.04 11.55 3.63
CA ILE A 237 -2.01 12.60 3.65
C ILE A 237 -1.12 12.50 2.40
N ILE A 238 -0.62 11.31 2.07
CA ILE A 238 0.21 11.07 0.87
C ILE A 238 -0.58 11.40 -0.39
N ALA A 239 -1.80 10.88 -0.54
CA ALA A 239 -2.66 11.16 -1.69
C ALA A 239 -2.95 12.67 -1.85
N ALA A 240 -3.15 13.41 -0.75
CA ALA A 240 -3.26 14.85 -0.79
C ALA A 240 -1.98 15.53 -1.29
N MET A 241 -0.80 15.10 -0.81
CA MET A 241 0.48 15.72 -1.20
C MET A 241 0.99 15.37 -2.61
N THR A 242 0.64 14.19 -3.15
CA THR A 242 1.20 13.70 -4.42
C THR A 242 0.19 13.62 -5.56
N CYS A 243 -1.11 13.49 -5.26
CA CYS A 243 -2.12 13.20 -6.29
C CYS A 243 -3.21 14.28 -6.41
N THR A 244 -3.80 14.76 -5.30
CA THR A 244 -5.00 15.63 -5.37
C THR A 244 -4.75 17.09 -5.03
N ARG A 245 -3.68 17.42 -4.27
CA ARG A 245 -3.43 18.76 -3.67
C ARG A 245 -4.58 19.27 -2.78
N ASP A 246 -5.39 18.36 -2.24
CA ASP A 246 -6.51 18.71 -1.35
C ASP A 246 -6.00 19.17 0.04
N VAL A 247 -5.96 20.49 0.22
CA VAL A 247 -5.62 21.19 1.47
C VAL A 247 -6.51 20.79 2.64
N SER A 248 -7.81 20.54 2.38
CA SER A 248 -8.78 20.22 3.44
C SER A 248 -8.61 18.79 3.92
N LEU A 249 -8.35 17.86 3.00
CA LEU A 249 -7.97 16.49 3.32
C LEU A 249 -6.63 16.44 4.05
N LEU A 250 -5.60 17.15 3.56
CA LEU A 250 -4.29 17.20 4.19
C LEU A 250 -4.36 17.66 5.65
N SER A 251 -5.05 18.78 5.92
CA SER A 251 -5.19 19.35 7.26
C SER A 251 -5.99 18.44 8.21
N SER A 252 -7.14 17.91 7.75
CA SER A 252 -7.99 17.05 8.57
C SER A 252 -7.37 15.67 8.87
N MET A 253 -6.66 15.08 7.89
CA MET A 253 -5.97 13.80 8.08
C MET A 253 -4.68 13.96 8.89
N SER A 254 -3.94 15.08 8.77
CA SER A 254 -2.80 15.37 9.64
C SER A 254 -3.22 15.48 11.11
N THR A 255 -4.37 16.10 11.37
CA THR A 255 -4.97 16.16 12.72
C THR A 255 -5.32 14.75 13.24
N GLN A 256 -6.02 13.95 12.44
CA GLN A 256 -6.41 12.58 12.82
C GLN A 256 -5.21 11.64 13.01
N PHE A 257 -4.14 11.81 12.22
CA PHE A 257 -2.87 11.12 12.43
C PHE A 257 -2.28 11.45 13.80
N MET A 258 -2.18 12.73 14.18
CA MET A 258 -1.61 13.13 15.47
C MET A 258 -2.48 12.70 16.66
N ASP A 259 -3.80 12.67 16.52
CA ASP A 259 -4.70 12.05 17.51
C ASP A 259 -4.50 10.52 17.63
N ALA A 260 -4.18 9.84 16.52
CA ALA A 260 -3.82 8.42 16.53
C ALA A 260 -2.46 8.18 17.21
N ILE A 261 -1.46 9.02 16.97
CA ILE A 261 -0.16 8.96 17.67
C ILE A 261 -0.33 9.23 19.18
N ALA A 262 -1.13 10.21 19.57
CA ALA A 262 -1.50 10.46 20.97
C ALA A 262 -2.19 9.25 21.62
N THR A 263 -3.00 8.52 20.83
CA THR A 263 -3.63 7.26 21.26
C THR A 263 -2.60 6.12 21.39
N MET A 264 -1.60 6.03 20.51
CA MET A 264 -0.51 5.06 20.62
C MET A 264 0.36 5.28 21.85
N ASP A 265 0.84 6.50 22.08
CA ASP A 265 1.66 6.87 23.24
C ASP A 265 0.94 6.56 24.56
N LYS A 266 -0.37 6.85 24.62
CA LYS A 266 -1.15 6.69 25.83
C LYS A 266 -1.66 5.27 26.10
N HIS A 267 -2.05 4.51 25.06
CA HIS A 267 -2.85 3.28 25.24
C HIS A 267 -2.29 2.03 24.57
N TRP A 268 -1.38 2.13 23.61
CA TRP A 268 -0.87 0.97 22.87
C TRP A 268 0.58 0.61 23.19
N ILE A 269 1.44 1.62 23.35
CA ILE A 269 2.85 1.44 23.72
C ILE A 269 2.96 1.19 25.23
N SER A 270 3.56 0.08 25.61
CA SER A 270 3.76 -0.32 27.01
C SER A 270 4.76 0.57 27.73
N ASP A 271 4.37 1.19 28.85
CA ASP A 271 5.26 1.96 29.74
C ASP A 271 6.44 1.15 30.31
N ALA A 272 6.31 -0.19 30.37
CA ALA A 272 7.29 -1.07 31.00
C ALA A 272 8.27 -1.73 30.01
N SER A 273 7.93 -1.80 28.73
CA SER A 273 8.69 -2.54 27.71
C SER A 273 8.96 -1.78 26.41
N GLY A 274 8.27 -0.65 26.15
CA GLY A 274 8.40 0.10 24.89
C GLY A 274 7.73 -0.55 23.68
N TYR A 275 7.38 -1.83 23.74
CA TYR A 275 6.65 -2.53 22.69
C TYR A 275 5.14 -2.31 22.73
N LEU A 276 4.50 -2.51 21.58
CA LEU A 276 3.05 -2.57 21.45
C LEU A 276 2.51 -3.90 22.00
N CYS A 277 1.29 -3.87 22.53
CA CYS A 277 0.48 -5.04 22.90
C CYS A 277 1.06 -6.01 23.97
N GLY A 278 2.30 -5.82 24.46
CA GLY A 278 2.89 -6.75 25.42
C GLY A 278 4.33 -6.42 25.90
N PRO A 279 4.96 -7.38 26.61
CA PRO A 279 6.31 -7.23 27.17
C PRO A 279 7.44 -7.49 26.17
N SER A 280 7.13 -7.76 24.90
CA SER A 280 8.06 -8.25 23.87
C SER A 280 7.52 -7.84 22.49
N PRO A 281 8.37 -7.69 21.46
CA PRO A 281 7.94 -7.24 20.14
C PRO A 281 7.02 -8.26 19.47
N CYS A 282 6.12 -7.77 18.63
CA CYS A 282 5.16 -8.55 17.89
C CYS A 282 4.86 -7.93 16.52
N ILE A 283 4.03 -8.59 15.68
CA ILE A 283 3.69 -8.09 14.35
C ILE A 283 2.99 -6.71 14.35
N ALA A 284 2.47 -6.26 15.51
CA ALA A 284 2.01 -4.89 15.68
C ALA A 284 3.16 -3.88 15.55
N ASP A 285 4.32 -4.14 16.17
CA ASP A 285 5.50 -3.27 16.15
C ASP A 285 6.08 -3.14 14.74
N LEU A 286 6.14 -4.24 13.98
CA LEU A 286 6.61 -4.23 12.59
C LEU A 286 5.72 -3.38 11.68
N VAL A 287 4.39 -3.52 11.80
CA VAL A 287 3.42 -2.72 11.04
C VAL A 287 3.49 -1.25 11.45
N ALA A 288 3.60 -0.96 12.75
CA ALA A 288 3.69 0.40 13.26
C ALA A 288 4.95 1.11 12.77
N ILE A 289 6.13 0.54 12.98
CA ILE A 289 7.41 1.13 12.58
C ILE A 289 7.43 1.37 11.07
N ALA A 290 7.07 0.37 10.27
CA ALA A 290 7.06 0.49 8.83
C ALA A 290 6.08 1.56 8.32
N GLU A 291 4.91 1.75 8.95
CA GLU A 291 3.99 2.82 8.56
C GLU A 291 4.53 4.21 8.98
N LEU A 292 5.07 4.34 10.20
CA LEU A 292 5.68 5.57 10.72
C LEU A 292 6.88 6.05 9.89
N GLU A 293 7.76 5.15 9.44
CA GLU A 293 8.86 5.47 8.51
C GLU A 293 8.37 6.20 7.24
N THR A 294 7.15 5.92 6.78
CA THR A 294 6.57 6.55 5.58
C THR A 294 6.33 8.04 5.76
N VAL A 295 6.02 8.49 6.99
CA VAL A 295 5.81 9.90 7.33
C VAL A 295 7.03 10.57 7.97
N GLU A 296 8.06 9.81 8.33
CA GLU A 296 9.32 10.38 8.85
C GLU A 296 10.03 11.29 7.82
N LEU A 297 9.73 11.12 6.53
CA LEU A 297 10.12 12.04 5.45
C LEU A 297 9.52 13.45 5.59
N LEU A 298 8.32 13.56 6.16
CA LEU A 298 7.68 14.82 6.57
C LEU A 298 8.34 15.33 7.88
N SER A 299 8.77 14.37 8.70
CA SER A 299 9.41 14.54 10.01
C SER A 299 8.47 15.21 11.04
N PRO A 300 7.48 14.45 11.54
CA PRO A 300 6.56 14.85 12.60
C PRO A 300 7.18 15.35 13.90
N ASP A 301 6.49 16.30 14.54
CA ASP A 301 6.80 16.76 15.90
C ASP A 301 6.27 15.77 16.96
N TYR A 302 7.02 14.70 17.19
CA TYR A 302 6.76 13.74 18.27
C TYR A 302 7.18 14.24 19.67
N SER A 303 7.71 15.47 19.84
CA SER A 303 8.28 15.93 21.12
C SER A 303 7.29 15.95 22.29
N LYS A 304 5.99 15.91 22.00
CA LYS A 304 4.89 15.90 22.98
C LYS A 304 4.53 14.48 23.47
N PHE A 305 5.09 13.44 22.86
CA PHE A 305 4.79 12.04 23.15
C PHE A 305 5.96 11.38 23.87
N ASN A 306 5.71 10.84 25.07
CA ASN A 306 6.77 10.49 26.02
C ASN A 306 7.43 9.13 25.74
N LYS A 307 6.85 8.32 24.85
CA LYS A 307 7.31 6.97 24.50
C LYS A 307 7.85 6.87 23.08
N PHE A 308 7.39 7.72 22.16
CA PHE A 308 7.95 7.86 20.81
C PHE A 308 9.33 8.54 20.79
N SER A 309 9.69 9.24 21.87
CA SER A 309 10.92 10.04 21.99
C SER A 309 12.02 9.34 22.84
N ARG A 310 12.00 8.00 22.91
CA ARG A 310 12.90 7.18 23.74
C ARG A 310 13.57 6.06 22.93
#